data_AF-A0A6P0JYG6-F1
#
_entry.id   AF-A0A6P0JYG6-F1
#
_cell.length_a   1.000
_cell.length_b   1.000
_cell.length_c   1.000
_cell.angle_alpha   90.00
_cell.angle_beta   90.00
_cell.angle_gamma   90.00
#
_symmetry.space_group_name_H-M   'P 1'
#
loop_
_entity.id
_entity.type
_entity.pdbx_description
1 polymer ?
#
loop_
_entity_poly.entity_id
_entity_poly.type
_entity_poly.pdbx_seq_one_letter_code
_entity_poly.pdbx_strand_id
1 'polypeptide(L)'
;QDYDLEEIYLWPINAEQQFTPKQVQGVIEAVKSNDVPTVFCETTVNDEGQKQVAKTTGARFGGNLYVDSLSTEEGPVPTFLDLLEYDARTITNGLLAGSKQ
;
A
#
# COMPACT_ATOMS: atom_id res chain seq x y z
N GLN A 1 13.66 -3.62 2.05
CA GLN A 1 15.08 -4.05 2.19
C GLN A 1 15.30 -5.56 2.10
N ASP A 2 14.69 -6.38 2.97
CA ASP A 2 14.95 -7.83 3.02
C ASP A 2 14.63 -8.61 1.73
N TYR A 3 13.69 -8.10 0.94
CA TYR A 3 13.26 -8.69 -0.34
C TYR A 3 13.63 -7.82 -1.56
N ASP A 4 14.55 -6.87 -1.39
CA ASP A 4 15.05 -5.99 -2.47
C ASP A 4 13.96 -5.21 -3.22
N LEU A 5 12.89 -4.82 -2.50
CA LEU A 5 11.85 -3.92 -3.00
C LEU A 5 12.21 -2.46 -2.74
N GLU A 6 11.94 -1.60 -3.71
CA GLU A 6 11.97 -0.15 -3.55
C GLU A 6 10.67 0.35 -2.93
N GLU A 7 10.79 1.14 -1.87
CA GLU A 7 9.65 1.63 -1.09
C GLU A 7 9.22 3.03 -1.57
N ILE A 8 7.93 3.19 -1.86
CA ILE A 8 7.29 4.47 -2.16
C ILE A 8 6.13 4.65 -1.17
N TYR A 9 6.21 5.70 -0.34
CA TYR A 9 5.21 5.98 0.70
C TYR A 9 4.75 7.43 0.66
N LEU A 10 3.53 7.70 1.12
CA LEU A 10 2.99 9.07 1.22
C LEU A 10 3.67 9.86 2.34
N TRP A 11 3.95 9.23 3.49
CA TRP A 11 4.67 9.84 4.61
C TRP A 11 5.53 8.79 5.31
N PRO A 12 6.66 9.19 5.93
CA PRO A 12 7.64 8.23 6.45
C PRO A 12 7.26 7.61 7.81
N ILE A 13 6.47 8.30 8.63
CA ILE A 13 6.08 7.82 9.97
C ILE A 13 4.76 8.43 10.40
N ASN A 14 3.94 7.64 11.09
CA ASN A 14 2.66 8.10 11.64
C ASN A 14 2.91 9.28 12.61
N ALA A 15 2.42 10.45 12.24
CA ALA A 15 2.45 11.69 13.01
C ALA A 15 1.03 12.27 13.08
N GLU A 16 0.78 13.19 14.01
CA GLU A 16 -0.55 13.80 14.19
C GLU A 16 -1.09 14.48 12.91
N GLN A 17 -0.21 14.83 11.98
CA GLN A 17 -0.58 15.39 10.67
C GLN A 17 -0.73 14.30 9.62
N GLN A 18 -1.93 14.24 9.04
CA GLN A 18 -2.20 13.50 7.80
C GLN A 18 -1.38 14.07 6.63
N PHE A 19 -1.20 13.24 5.60
CA PHE A 19 -0.47 13.55 4.36
C PHE A 19 -0.78 14.94 3.77
N THR A 20 0.22 15.54 3.13
CA THR A 20 0.09 16.81 2.41
C THR A 20 -0.23 16.58 0.93
N PRO A 21 -0.89 17.54 0.24
CA PRO A 21 -1.09 17.45 -1.21
C PRO A 21 0.21 17.27 -2.01
N LYS A 22 1.32 17.86 -1.53
CA LYS A 22 2.63 17.72 -2.17
C LYS A 22 3.18 16.29 -2.09
N GLN A 23 2.95 15.59 -0.97
CA GLN A 23 3.32 14.18 -0.84
C GLN A 23 2.50 13.30 -1.78
N VAL A 24 1.19 13.54 -1.86
CA VAL A 24 0.30 12.83 -2.80
C VAL A 24 0.78 13.03 -4.24
N GLN A 25 1.12 14.25 -4.63
CA GLN A 25 1.68 14.57 -5.95
C GLN A 25 2.96 13.78 -6.24
N GLY A 26 3.90 13.74 -5.29
CA GLY A 26 5.15 12.99 -5.44
C GLY A 26 4.94 11.49 -5.64
N VAL A 27 4.00 10.88 -4.90
CA VAL A 27 3.66 9.46 -5.07
C VAL A 27 2.97 9.22 -6.41
N ILE A 28 2.08 10.11 -6.86
CA ILE A 28 1.46 10.02 -8.20
C ILE A 28 2.51 9.98 -9.30
N GLU A 29 3.53 10.84 -9.21
CA GLU A 29 4.63 10.92 -10.17
C GLU A 29 5.49 9.64 -10.15
N ALA A 30 5.81 9.13 -8.95
CA ALA A 30 6.58 7.90 -8.80
C ALA A 30 5.83 6.67 -9.32
N VAL A 31 4.53 6.54 -9.04
CA VAL A 31 3.68 5.45 -9.54
C VAL A 31 3.63 5.44 -11.07
N LYS A 32 3.44 6.61 -11.69
CA LYS A 32 3.42 6.74 -13.16
C LYS A 32 4.78 6.46 -13.80
N SER A 33 5.86 6.92 -13.18
CA SER A 33 7.22 6.79 -13.76
C SER A 33 7.76 5.37 -13.69
N ASN A 34 7.26 4.56 -12.76
CA ASN A 34 7.67 3.17 -12.56
C ASN A 34 6.61 2.15 -12.99
N ASP A 35 5.55 2.60 -13.67
CA ASP A 35 4.44 1.76 -14.13
C ASP A 35 3.85 0.85 -13.03
N VAL A 36 3.73 1.38 -11.81
CA VAL A 36 3.29 0.60 -10.64
C VAL A 36 1.81 0.25 -10.78
N PRO A 37 1.42 -1.03 -10.86
CA PRO A 37 0.06 -1.41 -11.24
C PRO A 37 -0.94 -1.41 -10.08
N THR A 38 -0.45 -1.56 -8.85
CA THR A 38 -1.29 -1.61 -7.65
C THR A 38 -0.63 -0.78 -6.54
N VAL A 39 -1.46 -0.03 -5.83
CA VAL A 39 -1.07 0.71 -4.62
C VAL A 39 -1.88 0.24 -3.41
N PHE A 40 -1.31 0.32 -2.21
CA PHE A 40 -1.89 -0.23 -0.98
C PHE A 40 -1.93 0.82 0.14
N CYS A 41 -2.81 0.64 1.12
CA CYS A 41 -2.84 1.46 2.34
C CYS A 41 -2.69 0.57 3.58
N GLU A 42 -2.47 1.14 4.76
CA GLU A 42 -2.43 0.39 6.02
C GLU A 42 -3.81 0.40 6.69
N THR A 43 -4.12 -0.61 7.51
CA THR A 43 -5.44 -0.75 8.16
C THR A 43 -5.75 0.33 9.20
N THR A 44 -4.73 0.99 9.76
CA THR A 44 -4.86 1.91 10.90
C THR A 44 -4.83 3.38 10.50
N VAL A 45 -4.71 3.69 9.21
CA VAL A 45 -4.60 5.05 8.69
C VAL A 45 -5.71 5.37 7.68
N ASN A 46 -5.92 6.65 7.40
CA ASN A 46 -6.92 7.09 6.42
C ASN A 46 -6.47 6.76 4.99
N ASP A 47 -7.30 6.03 4.24
CA ASP A 47 -7.04 5.57 2.88
C ASP A 47 -7.36 6.59 1.77
N GLU A 48 -7.92 7.75 2.09
CA GLU A 48 -8.33 8.78 1.12
C GLU A 48 -7.17 9.23 0.22
N GLY A 49 -6.00 9.48 0.81
CA GLY A 49 -4.81 9.88 0.06
C GLY A 49 -4.39 8.82 -0.94
N GLN A 50 -4.38 7.56 -0.53
CA GLN A 50 -3.99 6.44 -1.39
C GLN A 50 -5.02 6.16 -2.50
N LYS A 51 -6.31 6.28 -2.19
CA LYS A 51 -7.39 6.18 -3.18
C LYS A 51 -7.29 7.30 -4.22
N GLN A 52 -6.90 8.50 -3.83
CA GLN A 52 -6.66 9.61 -4.76
C GLN A 52 -5.48 9.31 -5.69
N VAL A 53 -4.39 8.73 -5.17
CA VAL A 53 -3.27 8.25 -5.99
C VAL A 53 -3.76 7.24 -7.02
N ALA A 54 -4.46 6.19 -6.59
CA ALA A 54 -5.01 5.14 -7.46
C ALA A 54 -5.87 5.74 -8.58
N LYS A 55 -6.83 6.60 -8.23
CA LYS A 55 -7.72 7.27 -9.19
C LYS A 55 -6.98 8.13 -10.22
N THR A 56 -5.90 8.81 -9.80
CA THR A 56 -5.18 9.76 -10.66
C THR A 56 -4.16 9.08 -11.57
N THR A 57 -3.63 7.94 -11.12
CA THR A 57 -2.61 7.17 -11.84
C THR A 57 -3.21 6.10 -12.74
N GLY A 58 -4.41 5.62 -12.42
CA GLY A 58 -5.00 4.43 -13.04
C GLY A 58 -4.53 3.13 -12.39
N ALA A 59 -3.65 3.20 -11.38
CA ALA A 59 -3.26 2.03 -10.59
C ALA A 59 -4.46 1.51 -9.81
N ARG A 60 -4.49 0.19 -9.60
CA ARG A 60 -5.50 -0.47 -8.78
C ARG A 60 -5.27 -0.14 -7.30
N PHE A 61 -6.33 0.13 -6.56
CA PHE A 61 -6.26 0.11 -5.10
C PHE A 61 -6.31 -1.36 -4.62
N GLY A 62 -5.19 -1.84 -4.08
CA GLY A 62 -4.96 -3.24 -3.74
C GLY A 62 -5.57 -3.69 -2.41
N GLY A 63 -6.12 -2.76 -1.63
CA GLY A 63 -6.62 -3.00 -0.29
C GLY A 63 -5.61 -2.59 0.78
N ASN A 64 -5.84 -3.12 1.98
CA ASN A 64 -5.07 -2.76 3.16
C ASN A 64 -4.01 -3.82 3.52
N LEU A 65 -2.87 -3.34 4.01
CA LEU A 65 -1.79 -4.09 4.62
C LEU A 65 -1.83 -3.94 6.14
N TYR A 66 -1.29 -4.92 6.85
CA TYR A 66 -1.28 -4.96 8.31
C TYR A 66 0.14 -4.73 8.82
N VAL A 67 0.37 -3.63 9.55
CA VAL A 67 1.72 -3.25 10.00
C VAL A 67 1.79 -3.14 11.53
N ASP A 68 0.96 -2.28 12.11
CA ASP A 68 0.92 -1.97 13.54
C ASP A 68 -0.27 -2.62 14.26
N SER A 69 -1.04 -3.47 13.56
CA SER A 69 -2.21 -4.14 14.10
C SER A 69 -2.42 -5.53 13.50
N LEU A 70 -3.09 -6.38 14.27
CA LEU A 70 -3.63 -7.67 13.82
C LEU A 70 -5.13 -7.53 13.61
N SER A 71 -5.72 -8.45 12.85
CA SER A 71 -7.18 -8.56 12.80
C SER A 71 -7.74 -9.25 14.04
N THR A 72 -9.07 -9.33 14.16
CA THR A 72 -9.71 -10.24 15.11
C THR A 72 -9.44 -11.70 14.69
N GLU A 73 -9.83 -12.65 15.55
CA GLU A 73 -9.70 -14.09 15.27
C GLU A 73 -10.43 -14.53 13.99
N GLU A 74 -11.50 -13.82 13.62
CA GLU A 74 -12.29 -14.07 12.40
C GLU A 74 -11.74 -13.35 11.17
N GLY A 75 -10.73 -12.49 11.34
CA GLY A 75 -10.11 -11.72 10.27
C GLY A 75 -8.95 -12.46 9.58
N PRO A 76 -8.36 -11.84 8.54
CA PRO A 76 -7.35 -12.50 7.71
C PRO A 76 -5.97 -12.65 8.37
N VAL A 77 -5.71 -11.91 9.45
CA VAL A 77 -4.39 -11.72 10.07
C VAL A 77 -4.49 -11.82 11.61
N PRO A 78 -4.93 -12.97 12.18
CA PRO A 78 -5.10 -13.09 13.63
C PRO A 78 -3.77 -13.26 14.38
N THR A 79 -2.69 -13.62 13.68
CA THR A 79 -1.34 -13.77 14.25
C THR A 79 -0.28 -13.04 13.45
N PHE A 80 0.90 -12.84 14.05
CA PHE A 80 2.02 -12.19 13.39
C PHE A 80 2.55 -12.96 12.17
N LEU A 81 2.50 -14.30 12.17
CA LEU A 81 2.91 -15.05 10.98
C LEU A 81 1.89 -14.88 9.84
N ASP A 82 0.60 -14.84 10.17
CA ASP A 82 -0.45 -14.56 9.18
C ASP A 82 -0.27 -13.17 8.57
N LEU A 83 0.19 -12.18 9.35
CA LEU A 83 0.49 -10.83 8.88
C LEU A 83 1.54 -10.85 7.78
N LEU A 84 2.69 -11.48 8.08
CA LEU A 84 3.80 -11.56 7.14
C LEU A 84 3.38 -12.29 5.85
N GLU A 85 2.65 -13.40 5.98
CA GLU A 85 2.17 -14.16 4.83
C GLU A 85 1.13 -13.39 3.99
N TYR A 86 0.16 -12.76 4.66
CA TYR A 86 -0.93 -12.03 4.01
C TYR A 86 -0.38 -10.83 3.22
N ASP A 87 0.46 -10.00 3.85
CA ASP A 87 0.99 -8.80 3.22
C ASP A 87 1.89 -9.15 2.03
N ALA A 88 2.80 -10.11 2.19
CA ALA A 88 3.69 -10.53 1.11
C ALA A 88 2.91 -11.07 -0.10
N ARG A 89 1.87 -11.89 0.14
CA ARG A 89 0.98 -12.40 -0.93
C ARG A 89 0.18 -11.28 -1.59
N THR A 90 -0.35 -10.35 -0.79
CA THR A 90 -1.15 -9.22 -1.28
C THR A 90 -0.35 -8.31 -2.19
N ILE A 91 0.87 -7.96 -1.77
CA ILE A 91 1.83 -7.18 -2.56
C ILE A 91 2.18 -7.92 -3.86
N THR A 92 2.62 -9.18 -3.76
CA THR A 92 3.04 -9.98 -4.92
C THR A 92 1.93 -10.10 -5.95
N ASN A 93 0.72 -10.47 -5.51
CA ASN A 93 -0.43 -10.60 -6.41
C ASN A 93 -0.83 -9.25 -7.04
N GLY A 94 -0.74 -8.16 -6.29
CA GLY A 94 -1.06 -6.84 -6.80
C GLY A 94 -0.07 -6.35 -7.86
N LEU A 95 1.22 -6.62 -7.67
CA LEU A 95 2.24 -6.26 -8.66
C LEU A 95 2.16 -7.13 -9.92
N LEU A 96 1.80 -8.42 -9.80
CA LEU A 96 1.63 -9.32 -10.95
C LEU A 96 0.31 -9.10 -11.72
N ALA A 97 -0.74 -8.62 -11.06
CA ALA A 97 -2.06 -8.45 -11.69
C ALA A 97 -2.05 -7.42 -12.83
N GLY A 98 -1.17 -6.42 -12.77
CA GLY A 98 -0.98 -5.46 -13.88
C GLY A 98 -0.03 -5.93 -14.97
N SER A 99 0.65 -7.06 -14.79
CA SER A 99 1.58 -7.62 -15.78
C SER A 99 0.88 -8.40 -16.90
N LYS A 100 -0.46 -8.58 -16.83
CA LYS A 100 -1.23 -9.17 -17.93
C LYS A 100 -1.49 -8.10 -19.01
N GLN A 101 -0.57 -8.03 -19.97
CA GLN A 101 -0.84 -7.50 -21.33
C GLN A 101 -1.64 -8.51 -22.14
#